data_AF-A0A2J6IF78-F1
#
_entry.id   AF-A0A2J6IF78-F1
#
_cell.length_a   1.000
_cell.length_b   1.000
_cell.length_c   1.000
_cell.angle_alpha   90.00
_cell.angle_beta   90.00
_cell.angle_gamma   90.00
#
_symmetry.space_group_name_H-M   'P 1'
#
loop_
_entity.id
_entity.type
_entity.pdbx_description
1 polymer ?
#
loop_
_entity_poly.entity_id
_entity_poly.type
_entity_poly.pdbx_seq_one_letter_code
_entity_poly.pdbx_strand_id
1 'polypeptide(L)' 'ADDFAKKHGYGEHLINSLKKLSVNNLSNLTPHKLYVFFHYSHPTLLQRSKAIEK' A
#
# COMPACT_ATOMS: atom_id res chain seq x y z
N ALA A 1 -7.27 8.56 -1.94
CA ALA A 1 -6.46 8.90 -0.75
C ALA A 1 -4.98 8.96 -1.10
N ASP A 2 -4.37 7.86 -1.55
CA ASP A 2 -2.94 7.83 -1.89
C ASP A 2 -2.52 8.87 -2.95
N ASP A 3 -3.34 9.06 -3.99
CA ASP A 3 -3.12 10.10 -5.02
C ASP A 3 -3.15 11.54 -4.46
N PHE A 4 -3.99 11.79 -3.44
CA PHE A 4 -4.04 13.09 -2.78
C PHE A 4 -2.73 13.35 -2.02
N ALA A 5 -2.26 12.38 -1.24
CA ALA A 5 -1.00 12.50 -0.51
C ALA A 5 0.20 12.68 -1.47
N LYS A 6 0.20 11.96 -2.60
CA LYS A 6 1.19 12.11 -3.67
C LYS A 6 1.21 13.52 -4.24
N LYS A 7 0.04 14.08 -4.60
CA LYS A 7 -0.10 15.44 -5.15
C LYS A 7 0.40 16.54 -4.22
N HIS A 8 0.38 16.31 -2.91
CA HIS A 8 0.84 17.26 -1.89
C HIS A 8 2.29 17.03 -1.44
N GLY A 9 3.04 16.14 -2.12
CA GLY A 9 4.44 15.87 -1.80
C GLY A 9 4.66 14.90 -0.62
N TYR A 10 3.61 14.30 -0.07
CA TYR A 10 3.70 13.34 1.04
C TYR A 10 3.85 11.89 0.58
N GLY A 11 4.05 11.63 -0.73
CA GLY A 11 4.11 10.28 -1.28
C GLY A 11 5.17 9.39 -0.64
N GLU A 12 6.39 9.91 -0.49
CA GLU A 12 7.51 9.16 0.10
C GLU A 12 7.28 8.86 1.59
N HIS A 13 6.84 9.86 2.35
CA HIS A 13 6.48 9.70 3.77
C HIS A 13 5.34 8.71 3.97
N LEU A 14 4.36 8.70 3.07
CA LEU A 14 3.26 7.74 3.07
C LEU A 14 3.78 6.32 2.82
N ILE A 15 4.62 6.10 1.80
CA ILE A 15 5.20 4.78 1.52
C ILE A 15 6.00 4.27 2.73
N ASN A 16 6.82 5.12 3.35
CA ASN A 16 7.61 4.72 4.51
C ASN A 16 6.72 4.33 5.71
N SER A 17 5.68 5.11 5.98
CA SER A 17 4.69 4.81 7.02
C SER A 17 3.95 3.50 6.74
N LEU A 18 3.55 3.26 5.49
CA LEU A 18 2.88 2.04 5.08
C LEU A 18 3.79 0.80 5.21
N LYS A 19 5.08 0.92 4.87
CA LYS A 19 6.08 -0.14 5.08
C LYS A 19 6.20 -0.49 6.56
N LYS A 20 6.35 0.52 7.44
CA LYS A 20 6.41 0.33 8.89
C LYS A 20 5.16 -0.33 9.44
N LEU A 21 3.98 0.12 9.02
CA LEU A 21 2.71 -0.47 9.41
C LEU A 21 2.60 -1.94 8.97
N SER A 22 3.03 -2.25 7.75
CA SER A 22 3.03 -3.63 7.22
C SER A 22 3.94 -4.55 8.02
N VAL A 23 5.11 -4.07 8.45
CA VAL A 23 6.05 -4.83 9.29
C VAL A 23 5.47 -5.06 10.68
N ASN A 24 4.94 -4.00 11.31
CA ASN A 24 4.34 -4.08 12.65
C ASN A 24 3.13 -5.01 12.69
N ASN A 25 2.33 -5.02 11.61
CA ASN A 25 1.13 -5.86 11.51
C ASN A 25 1.41 -7.24 10.90
N LEU A 26 2.68 -7.61 10.68
CA LEU A 26 3.07 -8.91 10.08
C LEU A 26 2.27 -9.23 8.81
N SER A 27 1.99 -8.20 8.01
CA SER A 27 1.07 -8.31 6.88
C SER A 27 1.64 -9.23 5.80
N ASN A 28 0.78 -10.08 5.24
CA ASN A 28 1.19 -10.99 4.17
C ASN A 28 1.65 -10.19 2.94
N LEU A 29 2.91 -10.37 2.57
CA LEU A 29 3.57 -9.61 1.51
C LEU A 29 3.16 -10.09 0.10
N THR A 30 2.70 -11.33 -0.03
CA THR A 30 2.40 -11.99 -1.32
C THR A 30 1.04 -12.71 -1.31
N PRO A 31 -0.07 -12.01 -1.00
CA PRO A 31 -1.38 -12.61 -1.07
C PRO A 31 -1.75 -12.93 -2.52
N HIS A 32 -2.42 -14.07 -2.72
CA HIS A 32 -2.86 -14.49 -4.04
C HIS A 32 -3.83 -13.47 -4.65
N LYS A 33 -3.72 -13.16 -5.95
CA LYS A 33 -4.49 -12.08 -6.60
C LYS A 33 -6.01 -12.25 -6.45
N LEU A 34 -6.52 -13.48 -6.60
CA LEU A 34 -7.94 -13.78 -6.41
C LEU A 34 -8.37 -13.57 -4.94
N TYR A 35 -7.51 -13.94 -4.00
CA TYR A 35 -7.80 -13.76 -2.57
C TYR A 35 -7.90 -12.29 -2.20
N VAL A 36 -6.99 -11.45 -2.71
CA VAL A 36 -7.06 -9.98 -2.53
C VAL A 36 -8.35 -9.42 -3.10
N PHE A 37 -8.73 -9.84 -4.32
CA PHE A 37 -9.94 -9.34 -4.97
C PHE A 37 -11.22 -9.66 -4.18
N PHE A 38 -11.30 -10.84 -3.55
CA PHE A 38 -12.48 -11.26 -2.80
C PHE A 38 -12.47 -10.85 -1.32
N HIS A 39 -11.31 -10.86 -0.65
CA HIS A 39 -11.22 -10.72 0.81
C HIS A 39 -10.63 -9.39 1.28
N TYR A 40 -9.87 -8.68 0.44
CA TYR A 40 -9.22 -7.44 0.87
C TYR A 40 -10.05 -6.25 0.42
N SER A 41 -10.51 -5.45 1.37
CA SER A 41 -11.19 -4.18 1.09
C SER A 41 -10.27 -3.15 0.41
N HIS A 42 -8.94 -3.38 0.46
CA HIS A 42 -7.93 -2.46 -0.03
C HIS A 42 -6.86 -3.18 -0.87
N PRO A 43 -6.31 -2.50 -1.89
CA PRO A 43 -5.19 -3.04 -2.68
C PRO A 43 -3.97 -3.32 -1.79
N THR A 44 -3.12 -4.24 -2.25
CA THR A 44 -1.93 -4.64 -1.50
C THR A 44 -0.93 -3.50 -1.37
N LEU A 45 -0.06 -3.57 -0.35
CA LEU A 45 1.03 -2.62 -0.14
C LEU A 45 1.84 -2.39 -1.44
N LEU A 46 2.15 -3.46 -2.16
CA LEU A 46 2.92 -3.41 -3.41
C LEU A 46 2.19 -2.67 -4.53
N GLN A 47 0.87 -2.81 -4.63
CA GLN A 47 0.07 -2.08 -5.61
C GLN A 47 0.01 -0.59 -5.26
N ARG A 48 -0.14 -0.27 -3.96
CA ARG A 48 -0.17 1.11 -3.46
C ARG A 48 1.18 1.81 -3.65
N SER A 49 2.29 1.16 -3.31
CA SER A 49 3.63 1.74 -3.50
C SER A 49 3.89 2.06 -4.97
N LYS A 50 3.58 1.12 -5.88
CA LYS A 50 3.70 1.33 -7.33
C LYS A 50 2.84 2.47 -7.84
N ALA A 51 1.65 2.69 -7.28
CA ALA A 51 0.79 3.81 -7.69
C ALA A 51 1.32 5.17 -7.21
N ILE A 52 1.99 5.21 -6.05
CA ILE A 52 2.56 6.42 -5.47
C ILE A 52 3.92 6.78 -6.11
N GLU A 53 4.75 5.77 -6.43
CA GLU A 53 6.08 5.94 -7.06
C GLU A 53 6.03 6.28 -8.56
N LYS A 54 4.90 6.03 -9.23
CA LYS A 54 4.70 6.37 -10.65
C LYS A 54 4.47 7.86 -10.85
#